data_AF-A0A953V1R9-F1
#
_entry.id   AF-A0A953V1R9-F1
#
_cell.length_a   1.000
_cell.length_b   1.000
_cell.length_c   1.000
_cell.angle_alpha   90.00
_cell.angle_beta   90.00
_cell.angle_gamma   90.00
#
_symmetry.space_group_name_H-M   'P 1'
#
loop_
_entity.id
_entity.type
_entity.pdbx_description
1 polymer ?
#
loop_
_entity_poly.entity_id
_entity_poly.type
_entity_poly.pdbx_seq_one_letter_code
_entity_poly.pdbx_strand_id
1 'polypeptide(L)' 'MPNNLRDVHLPADICDEAERRFAARFGNLEQFLTFLLRELLRDDAAKMDEAEQRVIEQRLRDLGYI' A
#
# COMPACT_ATOMS: atom_id res chain seq x y z
N MET A 1 15.27 -2.66 -19.57
CA MET A 1 14.27 -2.98 -18.54
C MET A 1 12.90 -2.81 -19.17
N PRO A 2 12.03 -3.83 -19.23
CA PRO A 2 10.74 -3.67 -19.89
C PRO A 2 9.87 -2.72 -19.06
N ASN A 3 9.43 -1.63 -19.68
CA ASN A 3 8.45 -0.72 -19.11
C ASN A 3 7.07 -1.39 -19.18
N ASN A 4 6.84 -2.36 -18.29
CA ASN A 4 5.67 -3.24 -18.31
C ASN A 4 4.46 -2.53 -17.68
N LEU A 5 4.00 -1.47 -18.33
CA LEU A 5 2.78 -0.74 -17.97
C LEU A 5 1.57 -1.69 -18.11
N ARG A 6 0.65 -1.61 -17.15
CA ARG A 6 -0.62 -2.35 -17.15
C ARG A 6 -1.75 -1.36 -17.31
N ASP A 7 -2.63 -1.59 -18.27
CA ASP A 7 -3.86 -0.83 -18.43
C ASP A 7 -4.90 -1.25 -17.38
N VAL A 8 -5.55 -0.25 -16.77
CA VAL A 8 -6.63 -0.46 -15.80
C VAL A 8 -7.81 0.39 -16.23
N HIS A 9 -8.97 -0.26 -16.41
CA HIS A 9 -10.22 0.42 -16.74
C HIS A 9 -10.98 0.71 -15.45
N LEU A 10 -11.24 1.98 -15.18
CA LEU A 10 -11.97 2.46 -14.02
C LEU A 10 -13.18 3.29 -14.48
N PRO A 11 -14.27 3.31 -13.71
CA PRO A 11 -15.40 4.21 -13.99
C PRO A 11 -14.96 5.67 -14.00
N ALA A 12 -15.35 6.40 -15.04
CA ALA A 12 -14.95 7.79 -15.24
C ALA A 12 -15.40 8.69 -14.07
N ASP A 13 -16.60 8.47 -13.55
CA ASP A 13 -17.18 9.20 -12.42
C ASP A 13 -16.29 9.14 -11.16
N ILE A 14 -15.66 7.98 -10.89
CA ILE A 14 -14.77 7.81 -9.75
C ILE A 14 -13.43 8.52 -10.01
N CYS A 15 -12.91 8.43 -11.22
CA CYS A 15 -11.70 9.13 -11.65
C CYS A 15 -11.86 10.64 -11.53
N ASP A 16 -12.98 11.18 -12.03
CA ASP A 16 -13.29 12.61 -12.01
C ASP A 16 -13.43 13.13 -10.58
N GLU A 17 -14.11 12.39 -9.70
CA GLU A 17 -14.27 12.78 -8.30
C GLU A 17 -12.94 12.69 -7.53
N ALA A 18 -12.11 11.67 -7.81
CA ALA A 18 -10.79 11.53 -7.24
C ALA A 18 -9.88 12.70 -7.67
N GLU A 19 -9.88 13.04 -8.96
CA GLU A 19 -9.14 14.21 -9.45
C GLU A 19 -9.65 15.49 -8.80
N ARG A 20 -10.97 15.73 -8.72
CA ARG A 20 -11.51 16.93 -8.05
C ARG A 20 -11.09 17.04 -6.58
N ARG A 21 -11.15 15.95 -5.82
CA ARG A 21 -10.81 15.95 -4.39
C ARG A 21 -9.33 16.04 -4.12
N PHE A 22 -8.51 15.42 -4.98
CA PHE A 22 -7.10 15.23 -4.72
C PHE A 22 -6.18 15.99 -5.67
N ALA A 23 -6.70 16.75 -6.63
CA ALA A 23 -5.92 17.58 -7.57
C ALA A 23 -4.97 18.55 -6.86
N ALA A 24 -5.32 19.03 -5.67
CA ALA A 24 -4.45 19.91 -4.89
C ALA A 24 -3.24 19.19 -4.29
N ARG A 25 -3.33 17.86 -4.10
CA ARG A 25 -2.29 17.03 -3.45
C ARG A 25 -1.52 16.17 -4.45
N PHE A 26 -2.16 15.74 -5.52
CA PHE A 26 -1.59 14.89 -6.57
C PHE A 26 -1.91 15.52 -7.92
N GLY A 27 -0.90 15.64 -8.79
CA GLY A 27 -1.04 16.40 -10.04
C GLY A 27 -1.91 15.71 -11.10
N ASN A 28 -2.13 14.40 -10.98
CA ASN A 28 -3.01 13.61 -11.84
C ASN A 28 -3.42 12.29 -11.15
N LEU A 29 -4.39 11.59 -11.75
CA LEU A 29 -4.88 10.31 -11.26
C LEU A 29 -3.79 9.21 -11.21
N GLU A 30 -2.85 9.18 -12.17
CA GLU A 30 -1.78 8.18 -12.20
C GLU A 30 -0.87 8.28 -10.97
N GLN A 31 -0.51 9.50 -10.57
CA GLN A 31 0.29 9.75 -9.37
C GLN A 31 -0.46 9.36 -8.10
N PHE A 32 -1.77 9.67 -8.04
CA PHE A 32 -2.62 9.27 -6.94
C PHE A 32 -2.69 7.74 -6.80
N LEU A 33 -2.95 7.03 -7.90
CA LEU A 33 -3.04 5.57 -7.90
C LEU A 33 -1.68 4.93 -7.58
N THR A 34 -0.59 5.45 -8.12
CA THR A 34 0.77 4.97 -7.81
C THR A 34 1.10 5.14 -6.34
N PHE A 35 0.74 6.28 -5.75
CA PHE A 35 0.92 6.55 -4.34
C PHE A 35 0.10 5.58 -3.48
N LEU A 36 -1.20 5.44 -3.77
CA LEU A 36 -2.11 4.57 -3.03
C LEU A 36 -1.65 3.11 -3.06
N LEU A 37 -1.27 2.61 -4.25
CA LEU A 37 -0.78 1.24 -4.40
C LEU A 37 0.52 1.01 -3.61
N ARG A 38 1.43 1.99 -3.58
CA ARG A 38 2.65 1.91 -2.77
C ARG A 38 2.37 1.96 -1.27
N GLU A 39 1.43 2.81 -0.84
CA GLU A 39 1.05 2.93 0.56
C GLU A 39 0.41 1.63 1.06
N LEU A 40 -0.52 1.04 0.30
CA LEU A 40 -1.12 -0.26 0.61
C LEU A 40 -0.07 -1.37 0.77
N LEU A 41 0.88 -1.45 -0.17
CA LEU A 41 1.96 -2.43 -0.09
C LEU A 41 2.90 -2.20 1.10
N ARG A 42 3.11 -0.94 1.50
CA ARG A 42 3.94 -0.59 2.66
C ARG A 42 3.23 -0.94 3.96
N ASP A 43 1.93 -0.68 4.06
CA ASP A 43 1.10 -1.04 5.21
C ASP A 43 1.03 -2.57 5.39
N ASP A 44 0.91 -3.31 4.29
CA ASP A 44 0.95 -4.78 4.33
C ASP A 44 2.32 -5.29 4.78
N ALA A 45 3.42 -4.70 4.29
CA ALA A 45 4.76 -5.06 4.74
C ALA A 45 4.97 -4.76 6.23
N ALA A 46 4.47 -3.62 6.73
CA ALA A 46 4.55 -3.27 8.14
C ALA A 46 3.71 -4.20 9.03
N LYS A 47 2.50 -4.57 8.58
CA LYS A 47 1.65 -5.54 9.28
C LYS A 47 2.23 -6.96 9.28
N MET A 48 2.90 -7.36 8.20
CA MET A 48 3.62 -8.63 8.14
C MET A 48 4.81 -8.66 9.09
N ASP A 49 5.58 -7.58 9.16
CA ASP A 49 6.73 -7.44 10.07
C ASP A 49 6.28 -7.51 11.55
N GLU A 50 5.18 -6.84 11.90
CA GLU A 50 4.58 -6.96 13.23
C GLU A 50 4.08 -8.38 13.55
N ALA A 51 3.50 -9.08 12.57
CA ALA A 51 3.04 -10.44 12.77
C ALA A 51 4.21 -11.41 12.96
N GLU A 52 5.33 -11.19 12.26
CA GLU A 52 6.56 -11.97 12.41
C GLU A 52 7.24 -11.72 13.75
N GLN A 53 7.32 -10.47 14.21
CA GLN A 53 7.81 -10.12 15.54
C GLN A 53 7.02 -10.82 16.66
N ARG A 54 5.69 -10.84 16.57
CA ARG A 54 4.85 -11.53 17.56
C ARG A 54 5.12 -13.04 17.61
N VAL A 55 5.40 -13.67 16.47
CA VAL A 55 5.76 -15.10 16.42
C VAL A 55 7.13 -15.34 17.07
N ILE A 56 8.09 -14.43 16.88
CA ILE A 56 9.42 -14.51 17.50
C ILE A 56 9.31 -14.30 19.02
N GLU A 57 8.58 -13.29 19.49
CA GLU A 57 8.33 -13.05 20.91
C GLU A 57 7.65 -14.23 21.59
N GLN A 58 6.62 -14.81 20.94
CA GLN A 58 5.93 -15.99 21.47
C GLN A 58 6.90 -17.17 21.64
N ARG A 59 7.77 -17.41 20.67
CA ARG A 59 8.80 -18.47 20.77
C ARG A 59 9.85 -18.19 21.85
N LEU A 60 10.28 -16.94 22.02
CA LEU A 60 11.23 -16.56 23.07
C LEU A 60 10.64 -16.75 24.47
N ARG A 61 9.35 -16.44 24.63
CA ARG A 61 8.58 -16.68 25.86
C ARG A 61 8.44 -18.17 26.16
N ASP A 62 8.12 -18.98 25.16
CA ASP A 62 8.01 -20.44 25.31
C ASP A 62 9.35 -21.09 25.68
N LEU A 63 10.47 -20.46 25.31
CA LEU A 63 11.83 -20.86 25.67
C LEU A 63 12.32 -20.25 27.00
N GLY A 64 11.51 -19.42 27.67
CA GLY A 64 11.81 -18.85 28.99
C GLY A 64 12.86 -17.74 29.00
N TYR A 65 13.14 -17.12 27.85
CA TYR A 65 14.09 -15.99 27.75
C TYR A 65 13.47 -14.65 28.14
N ILE A 66 12.13 -14.57 28.23
CA ILE A 66 11.33 -13.40 28.63
C ILE A 66 10.13 -13.85 29.46
#